data_AF-A0A3A3FJE5-F1
#
_entry.id   AF-A0A3A3FJE5-F1
#
_cell.length_a   1.000
_cell.length_b   1.000
_cell.length_c   1.000
_cell.angle_alpha   90.00
_cell.angle_beta   90.00
_cell.angle_gamma   90.00
#
_symmetry.space_group_name_H-M   'P 1'
#
loop_
_entity.id
_entity.type
_entity.pdbx_description
1 polymer ?
#
loop_
_entity_poly.entity_id
_entity_poly.type
_entity_poly.pdbx_seq_one_letter_code
_entity_poly.pdbx_strand_id
1 'polypeptide(L)'
;MQVAKLEEISAKLEQLRDELYRTSSAQDQPLDEHGRLVQLAKECDFMLPPRLTVANLTGTVERKLANIAVLLERARKHESLPDDAQAAAEQEYTLTDEDYAAHTHQQSAGDEKHDADRRH
;
A
#
# COMPACT_ATOMS: atom_id res chain seq x y z
N MET A 1 6.60 -7.53 -2.08
CA MET A 1 6.76 -7.92 -0.64
C MET A 1 6.51 -9.41 -0.54
N GLN A 2 7.37 -10.17 0.15
CA GLN A 2 7.17 -11.62 0.31
C GLN A 2 6.04 -11.90 1.31
N VAL A 3 5.05 -12.71 0.93
CA VAL A 3 3.90 -13.12 1.77
C VAL A 3 4.38 -13.72 3.09
N ALA A 4 5.40 -14.58 3.05
CA ALA A 4 6.00 -15.19 4.24
C ALA A 4 6.45 -14.16 5.30
N LYS A 5 6.98 -13.00 4.86
CA LYS A 5 7.39 -11.94 5.78
C LYS A 5 6.19 -11.23 6.43
N LEU A 6 5.09 -11.07 5.71
CA LEU A 6 3.86 -10.52 6.26
C LEU A 6 3.21 -11.48 7.28
N GLU A 7 3.27 -12.79 7.02
CA GLU A 7 2.78 -13.82 7.94
C GLU A 7 3.62 -13.87 9.23
N GLU A 8 4.95 -13.78 9.12
CA GLU A 8 5.84 -13.70 10.29
C GLU A 8 5.54 -12.48 11.17
N ILE A 9 5.38 -11.30 10.55
CA ILE A 9 5.04 -10.07 11.28
C ILE A 9 3.67 -10.20 11.93
N SER A 10 2.69 -10.79 11.24
CA SER A 10 1.34 -11.03 11.79
C SER A 10 1.41 -11.90 13.05
N ALA A 11 2.15 -13.01 13.02
CA ALA A 11 2.28 -13.91 14.15
C ALA A 11 2.91 -13.23 15.38
N LYS A 12 3.96 -12.41 15.16
CA LYS A 12 4.61 -11.64 16.25
C LYS A 12 3.67 -10.60 16.86
N LEU A 13 2.89 -9.91 16.03
CA LEU A 13 1.92 -8.92 16.50
C LEU A 13 0.76 -9.57 17.28
N GLU A 14 0.31 -10.76 16.89
CA GLU A 14 -0.69 -11.51 17.65
C GLU A 14 -0.17 -11.93 19.02
N GLN A 15 1.10 -12.40 19.10
CA GLN A 15 1.74 -12.70 20.39
C GLN A 15 1.82 -11.47 21.29
N LEU A 16 2.25 -10.32 20.75
CA LEU A 16 2.30 -9.06 21.49
C LEU A 16 0.90 -8.62 21.96
N ARG A 17 -0.11 -8.73 21.10
CA ARG A 17 -1.50 -8.44 21.45
C ARG A 17 -1.96 -9.29 22.64
N ASP A 18 -1.68 -10.59 22.61
CA ASP A 18 -2.07 -11.50 23.68
C ASP A 18 -1.32 -11.19 25.00
N GLU A 19 -0.04 -10.82 24.94
CA GLU A 19 0.71 -10.36 26.12
C GLU A 19 0.16 -9.04 26.69
N LEU A 20 -0.28 -8.11 25.83
CA LEU A 20 -0.91 -6.85 26.25
C LEU A 20 -2.26 -7.08 26.91
N TYR A 21 -3.09 -7.97 26.36
CA TYR A 21 -4.37 -8.35 26.96
C TYR A 21 -4.21 -9.04 28.31
N ARG A 22 -3.15 -9.84 28.51
CA ARG A 22 -2.83 -10.42 29.82
C ARG A 22 -2.38 -9.38 30.85
N THR A 23 -1.74 -8.31 30.38
CA THR A 23 -1.25 -7.20 31.22
C THR A 23 -2.33 -6.14 31.49
N SER A 24 -3.51 -6.28 30.86
CA SER A 24 -4.56 -5.27 30.67
C SER A 24 -5.22 -4.70 31.94
N SER A 25 -4.91 -5.20 33.15
CA SER A 25 -5.50 -4.72 34.41
C SER A 25 -5.33 -3.21 34.65
N ALA A 26 -4.38 -2.54 34.00
CA ALA A 26 -4.24 -1.08 34.05
C ALA A 26 -3.98 -0.47 32.66
N GLN A 27 -5.07 -0.14 31.95
CA GLN A 27 -5.05 0.38 30.57
C GLN A 27 -4.27 1.71 30.40
N ASP A 28 -4.37 2.60 31.37
CA ASP A 28 -3.67 3.91 31.37
C ASP A 28 -2.29 3.86 32.03
N GLN A 29 -1.81 2.67 32.43
CA GLN A 29 -0.49 2.57 33.02
C GLN A 29 0.58 2.88 31.96
N PRO A 30 1.52 3.80 32.25
CA PRO A 30 2.66 4.01 31.37
C PRO A 30 3.51 2.74 31.31
N LEU A 31 3.92 2.39 30.10
CA LEU A 31 4.83 1.29 29.83
C LEU A 31 6.27 1.77 29.96
N ASP A 32 7.12 0.94 30.56
CA ASP A 32 8.56 1.13 30.53
C ASP A 32 9.08 0.95 29.10
N GLU A 33 9.85 1.92 28.60
CA GLU A 33 10.43 1.92 27.26
C GLU A 33 11.45 0.79 27.04
N HIS A 34 12.01 0.27 28.13
CA HIS A 34 12.90 -0.87 28.16
C HIS A 34 12.19 -2.17 28.55
N GLY A 35 10.90 -2.10 28.87
CA GLY A 35 10.08 -3.25 29.23
C GLY A 35 9.89 -4.21 28.06
N ARG A 36 9.69 -5.49 28.38
CA ARG A 36 9.51 -6.58 27.40
C ARG A 36 8.46 -6.27 26.33
N LEU A 37 7.32 -5.69 26.71
CA LEU A 37 6.23 -5.34 25.78
C LEU A 37 6.68 -4.32 24.72
N VAL A 38 7.48 -3.33 25.12
CA VAL A 38 7.99 -2.30 24.21
C VAL A 38 9.13 -2.86 23.34
N GLN A 39 9.94 -3.77 23.86
CA GLN A 39 10.96 -4.47 23.06
C GLN A 39 10.30 -5.33 21.96
N LEU A 40 9.29 -6.12 22.29
CA LEU A 40 8.51 -6.90 21.32
C LEU A 40 7.84 -6.00 20.27
N ALA A 41 7.34 -4.83 20.68
CA ALA A 41 6.80 -3.84 19.76
C ALA A 41 7.86 -3.29 18.79
N LYS A 42 9.08 -3.01 19.28
CA LYS A 42 10.21 -2.57 18.46
C LYS A 42 10.65 -3.63 17.45
N GLU A 43 10.63 -4.91 17.84
CA GLU A 43 10.93 -6.04 16.94
C GLU A 43 9.94 -6.20 15.78
N CYS A 44 8.72 -5.69 15.95
CA CYS A 44 7.69 -5.70 14.91
C CYS A 44 7.84 -4.54 13.89
N ASP A 45 8.92 -3.74 13.99
CA ASP A 45 9.31 -2.71 13.02
C ASP A 45 8.20 -1.68 12.75
N PHE A 46 7.52 -1.21 13.80
CA PHE A 46 6.51 -0.15 13.70
C PHE A 46 6.79 1.03 14.64
N MET A 47 6.28 2.19 14.24
CA MET A 47 6.39 3.44 14.99
C MET A 47 5.60 3.33 16.29
N LEU A 48 6.28 3.48 17.42
CA LEU A 48 5.64 3.49 18.73
C LEU A 48 4.75 4.72 18.90
N PRO A 49 3.62 4.61 19.62
CA PRO A 49 2.77 5.75 19.91
C PRO A 49 3.51 6.77 20.78
N PRO A 50 3.24 8.08 20.62
CA PRO A 50 3.92 9.14 21.38
C PRO A 50 3.64 9.05 22.89
N ARG A 51 2.51 8.41 23.27
CA ARG A 51 2.19 8.07 24.65
C ARG A 51 2.22 6.55 24.79
N LEU A 52 3.27 6.04 25.41
CA LEU A 52 3.48 4.62 25.68
C LEU A 52 2.64 4.17 26.88
N THR A 53 1.37 3.89 26.64
CA THR A 53 0.47 3.23 27.61
C THR A 53 0.00 1.89 27.06
N VAL A 54 -0.49 1.01 27.93
CA VAL A 54 -1.05 -0.30 27.52
C VAL A 54 -2.15 -0.11 26.49
N ALA A 55 -3.08 0.81 26.72
CA ALA A 55 -4.18 1.11 25.79
C ALA A 55 -3.67 1.58 24.41
N ASN A 56 -2.73 2.53 24.38
CA ASN A 56 -2.23 3.08 23.11
C ASN A 56 -1.42 2.07 22.33
N LEU A 57 -0.59 1.27 23.02
CA LEU A 57 0.17 0.21 22.37
C LEU A 57 -0.76 -0.87 21.80
N THR A 58 -1.81 -1.25 22.56
CA THR A 58 -2.83 -2.20 22.10
C THR A 58 -3.53 -1.68 20.84
N GLY A 59 -4.05 -0.45 20.85
CA GLY A 59 -4.68 0.15 19.67
C GLY A 59 -3.74 0.31 18.47
N THR A 60 -2.43 0.50 18.72
CA THR A 60 -1.42 0.54 17.65
C THR A 60 -1.22 -0.84 17.03
N VAL A 61 -1.10 -1.89 17.86
CA VAL A 61 -0.96 -3.28 17.42
C VAL A 61 -2.19 -3.73 16.64
N GLU A 62 -3.40 -3.44 17.11
CA GLU A 62 -4.65 -3.79 16.42
C GLU A 62 -4.76 -3.13 15.04
N ARG A 63 -4.41 -1.84 14.94
CA ARG A 63 -4.38 -1.14 13.66
C ARG A 63 -3.36 -1.75 12.70
N LYS A 64 -2.20 -2.14 13.22
CA LYS A 64 -1.14 -2.78 12.41
C LYS A 64 -1.57 -4.15 11.90
N LEU A 65 -2.20 -4.96 12.75
CA LEU A 65 -2.79 -6.25 12.37
C LEU A 65 -3.84 -6.08 11.26
N ALA A 66 -4.75 -5.10 11.39
CA ALA A 66 -5.74 -4.82 10.36
C ALA A 66 -5.10 -4.47 9.00
N ASN A 67 -4.04 -3.65 9.01
CA ASN A 67 -3.31 -3.31 7.79
C ASN A 67 -2.63 -4.53 7.16
N ILE A 68 -2.00 -5.39 7.97
CA ILE A 68 -1.34 -6.60 7.47
C ILE A 68 -2.34 -7.60 6.91
N ALA A 69 -3.51 -7.76 7.53
CA ALA A 69 -4.57 -8.61 7.02
C ALA A 69 -5.00 -8.21 5.61
N VAL A 70 -5.18 -6.90 5.36
CA VAL A 70 -5.47 -6.38 4.01
C VAL A 70 -4.34 -6.67 3.03
N LEU A 71 -3.08 -6.49 3.45
CA LEU A 71 -1.92 -6.76 2.59
C LEU A 71 -1.78 -8.24 2.26
N LEU A 72 -2.01 -9.14 3.22
CA LEU A 72 -2.01 -10.58 3.02
C LEU A 72 -3.14 -11.01 2.07
N GLU A 73 -4.35 -10.48 2.27
CA GLU A 73 -5.47 -10.77 1.38
C GLU A 73 -5.18 -10.35 -0.06
N ARG A 74 -4.63 -9.14 -0.25
CA ARG A 74 -4.23 -8.65 -1.57
C ARG A 74 -3.12 -9.49 -2.17
N ALA A 75 -2.09 -9.84 -1.40
CA ALA A 75 -0.98 -10.63 -1.90
C ALA A 75 -1.42 -12.03 -2.34
N ARG A 76 -2.28 -12.70 -1.55
CA ARG A 76 -2.87 -13.99 -1.93
C ARG A 76 -3.70 -13.87 -3.21
N LYS A 77 -4.52 -12.81 -3.34
CA LYS A 77 -5.31 -12.55 -4.57
C LYS A 77 -4.43 -12.26 -5.78
N HIS A 78 -3.32 -11.55 -5.62
CA HIS A 78 -2.38 -11.25 -6.70
C HIS A 78 -1.51 -12.46 -7.10
N GLU A 79 -1.15 -13.35 -6.17
CA GLU A 79 -0.57 -14.66 -6.49
C GLU A 79 -1.56 -15.59 -7.20
N SER A 80 -2.87 -15.29 -7.15
CA SER A 80 -3.92 -16.06 -7.78
C SER A 80 -4.31 -15.56 -9.18
N LEU A 81 -3.69 -14.49 -9.71
CA LEU A 81 -3.94 -14.08 -11.09
C LEU A 81 -3.31 -15.12 -12.01
N PRO A 82 -4.10 -15.84 -12.83
CA PRO A 82 -3.55 -16.80 -13.77
C PRO A 82 -2.77 -16.04 -14.86
N ASP A 83 -1.69 -16.64 -15.39
CA ASP A 83 -0.71 -15.98 -16.29
C ASP A 83 -1.37 -15.23 -17.47
N ASP A 84 -2.51 -15.74 -17.93
CA ASP A 84 -3.37 -15.18 -18.98
C ASP A 84 -3.97 -13.80 -18.65
N ALA A 85 -4.22 -13.49 -17.37
CA ALA A 85 -4.70 -12.18 -16.94
C ALA A 85 -3.56 -11.15 -16.76
N GLN A 86 -2.33 -11.60 -16.46
CA GLN A 86 -1.15 -10.73 -16.43
C GLN A 86 -0.77 -10.27 -17.84
N ALA A 87 -0.79 -11.19 -18.82
CA ALA A 87 -0.50 -10.86 -20.21
C ALA A 87 -1.49 -9.85 -20.82
N ALA A 88 -2.78 -9.89 -20.43
CA ALA A 88 -3.77 -8.93 -20.90
C ALA A 88 -3.55 -7.50 -20.36
N ALA A 89 -3.12 -7.37 -19.10
CA ALA A 89 -2.82 -6.07 -18.49
C ALA A 89 -1.54 -5.44 -19.07
N GLU A 90 -0.55 -6.25 -19.43
CA GLU A 90 0.66 -5.77 -20.14
C GLU A 90 0.35 -5.31 -21.57
N GLN A 91 -0.59 -5.96 -22.26
CA GLN A 91 -1.01 -5.55 -23.61
C GLN A 91 -1.79 -4.22 -23.62
N GLU A 92 -2.58 -3.93 -22.57
CA GLU A 92 -3.30 -2.65 -22.45
C GLU A 92 -2.35 -1.45 -22.26
N TYR A 93 -1.16 -1.68 -21.68
CA TYR A 93 -0.13 -0.65 -21.53
C TYR A 93 0.65 -0.38 -22.83
N THR A 94 0.81 -1.39 -23.71
CA THR A 94 1.45 -1.18 -25.02
C THR A 94 0.54 -0.53 -26.07
N LEU A 95 -0.78 -0.64 -25.93
CA LEU A 95 -1.74 -0.05 -26.88
C LEU A 95 -2.01 1.45 -26.65
N THR A 96 -1.58 2.02 -25.54
CA THR A 96 -1.90 3.42 -25.18
C THR A 96 -0.83 4.44 -25.58
N ASP A 97 0.45 4.04 -25.72
CA ASP A 97 1.52 4.94 -26.16
C ASP A 97 1.56 5.12 -27.70
N GLU A 98 1.25 4.09 -28.49
CA GLU A 98 1.26 4.19 -29.97
C GLU A 98 0.06 4.98 -30.54
N ASP A 99 -1.10 4.97 -29.87
CA ASP A 99 -2.30 5.69 -30.32
C ASP A 99 -2.23 7.21 -30.01
N TYR A 100 -1.54 7.61 -28.93
CA TYR A 100 -1.40 9.02 -28.56
C TYR A 100 -0.46 9.81 -29.50
N ALA A 101 0.52 9.12 -30.10
CA ALA A 101 1.44 9.73 -31.08
C ALA A 101 0.78 9.92 -32.46
N ALA A 102 -0.17 9.06 -32.85
CA ALA A 102 -0.86 9.15 -34.13
C ALA A 102 -1.86 10.33 -34.19
N HIS A 103 -2.45 10.73 -33.07
CA HIS A 103 -3.46 11.78 -33.02
C HIS A 103 -2.92 13.22 -32.90
N THR A 104 -1.62 13.41 -32.64
CA THR A 104 -1.02 14.75 -32.50
C THR A 104 -0.42 15.31 -33.80
N HIS A 105 -0.25 14.48 -34.84
CA HIS A 105 0.39 14.90 -36.09
C HIS A 105 -0.55 15.48 -37.17
N GLN A 106 -1.86 15.49 -36.96
CA GLN A 106 -2.83 15.86 -38.01
C GLN A 106 -3.38 17.31 -37.93
N GLN A 107 -2.96 18.12 -36.96
CA GLN A 107 -3.45 19.50 -36.78
C GLN A 107 -2.47 20.62 -37.17
N SER A 108 -1.34 20.32 -37.83
CA SER A 108 -0.30 21.32 -38.11
C SER A 108 0.13 21.41 -39.58
N ALA A 109 -0.80 21.34 -40.52
CA ALA A 109 -0.51 21.72 -41.91
C ALA A 109 -1.80 22.16 -42.64
N GLY A 110 -2.07 23.46 -42.68
CA GLY A 110 -3.19 23.97 -43.48
C GLY A 110 -3.53 25.45 -43.31
N ASP A 111 -2.62 26.29 -42.85
CA ASP A 111 -2.81 27.75 -42.85
C ASP A 111 -1.62 28.38 -43.61
N GLU A 112 -1.74 28.53 -44.93
CA GLU A 112 -1.13 29.64 -45.70
C GLU A 112 -1.49 29.61 -47.20
N LYS A 113 -2.17 30.69 -47.62
CA LYS A 113 -1.99 31.47 -48.87
C LYS A 113 -2.49 30.94 -50.23
N HIS A 114 -3.50 31.64 -50.75
CA HIS A 114 -3.49 32.35 -52.05
C HIS A 114 -4.79 33.18 -52.14
N ASP A 115 -4.79 34.49 -51.88
CA ASP A 115 -4.40 35.60 -52.76
C ASP A 115 -5.17 35.69 -54.09
N ALA A 116 -5.61 36.92 -54.36
CA ALA A 116 -5.97 37.52 -55.64
C ALA A 116 -7.22 37.07 -56.44
N ASP A 117 -7.98 38.12 -56.81
CA ASP A 117 -8.67 38.28 -58.09
C ASP A 117 -10.10 37.76 -58.26
N ARG A 118 -11.07 38.68 -58.08
CA ARG A 118 -12.12 38.85 -59.10
C ARG A 118 -12.79 40.23 -59.01
N ARG A 119 -12.33 41.13 -59.88
CA ARG A 119 -13.22 42.12 -60.50
C ARG A 119 -14.11 41.39 -61.51
N HIS A 120 -15.42 41.63 -61.43
CA HIS A 120 -16.30 42.00 -62.56
C HIS A 120 -17.72 42.17 -62.04
#